data_AF-A0A5J4WTK6-F1
#
_entry.id   AF-A0A5J4WTK6-F1
#
_cell.length_a   1.000
_cell.length_b   1.000
_cell.length_c   1.000
_cell.angle_alpha   90.00
_cell.angle_beta   90.00
_cell.angle_gamma   90.00
#
_symmetry.space_group_name_H-M   'P 1'
#
loop_
_entity.id
_entity.type
_entity.pdbx_description
1 polymer ?
#
loop_
_entity_poly.entity_id
_entity_poly.type
_entity_poly.pdbx_seq_one_letter_code
_entity_poly.pdbx_strand_id
1 'polypeptide(L)'
;MPICPAILRHPTMEYLMAYGLMDQFKAQRGFITYDFETLSDQVMKNIKDQITLLSQLSKLSIASTKVHPNRDKTQELVKICYTLFDELANDYQEQLKNYGLPSNSSFVHLWLAQTFESAEQIYQCMKYDENIPFDKCVKVLGWNSSRFDITLLWDAQYYEILTMVVPVGDLNNTKSIIVTYKKQLIKLQIVGAENLFGLMTLKACVKDYCDKSGHKDVFSNEIINSKNWKEVLMKTEPFEYEDFQSQLKGGCSITKDEYNQYLVDFTRFNNRLDYPKNYNTNDTQTMVKSLLNLID
;
A
#
# COMPACT_ATOMS: atom_id res chain seq x y z
N MET A 1 -23.68 -25.41 11.47
CA MET A 1 -23.92 -24.03 11.04
C MET A 1 -22.61 -23.28 11.18
N PRO A 2 -21.88 -22.96 10.09
CA PRO A 2 -20.66 -22.20 10.23
C PRO A 2 -21.05 -20.73 10.48
N ILE A 3 -20.98 -20.36 11.74
CA ILE A 3 -21.22 -19.01 12.25
C ILE A 3 -19.95 -18.23 11.95
N CYS A 4 -19.94 -17.41 10.89
CA CYS A 4 -18.87 -16.47 10.60
C CYS A 4 -19.05 -15.22 11.48
N PRO A 5 -18.25 -15.01 12.54
CA PRO A 5 -18.46 -13.91 13.49
C PRO A 5 -18.24 -12.53 12.87
N ALA A 6 -17.57 -12.46 11.71
CA ALA A 6 -17.37 -11.22 10.96
C ALA A 6 -18.63 -10.75 10.22
N ILE A 7 -19.57 -11.65 9.92
CA ILE A 7 -20.87 -11.32 9.30
C ILE A 7 -21.87 -10.91 10.40
N LEU A 8 -21.82 -11.61 11.55
CA LEU A 8 -22.63 -11.35 12.74
C LEU A 8 -22.02 -10.21 13.57
N ARG A 9 -22.19 -8.98 13.07
CA ARG A 9 -21.89 -7.66 13.70
C ARG A 9 -21.75 -6.56 12.66
N HIS A 10 -21.88 -6.86 11.36
CA HIS A 10 -21.86 -5.85 10.33
C HIS A 10 -23.25 -5.20 10.22
N PRO A 11 -23.43 -3.90 10.54
CA PRO A 11 -24.76 -3.27 10.65
C PRO A 11 -25.61 -3.45 9.39
N THR A 12 -24.99 -3.36 8.21
CA THR A 12 -25.67 -3.60 6.93
C THR A 12 -26.20 -5.03 6.82
N MET A 13 -25.40 -6.04 7.16
CA MET A 13 -25.80 -7.44 7.03
C MET A 13 -26.92 -7.77 8.02
N GLU A 14 -26.78 -7.32 9.26
CA GLU A 14 -27.82 -7.51 10.29
C GLU A 14 -29.14 -6.86 9.86
N TYR A 15 -29.09 -5.65 9.31
CA TYR A 15 -30.27 -4.97 8.78
C TYR A 15 -30.89 -5.76 7.62
N LEU A 16 -30.12 -6.12 6.59
CA LEU A 16 -30.65 -6.86 5.44
C LEU A 16 -31.25 -8.21 5.84
N MET A 17 -30.63 -8.93 6.77
CA MET A 17 -31.15 -10.19 7.29
C MET A 17 -32.45 -9.98 8.10
N ALA A 18 -32.48 -8.99 9.00
CA ALA A 18 -33.63 -8.75 9.88
C ALA A 18 -34.90 -8.34 9.11
N TYR A 19 -34.75 -7.64 7.99
CA TYR A 19 -35.86 -7.18 7.16
C TYR A 19 -36.15 -8.08 5.95
N GLY A 20 -35.43 -9.20 5.79
CA GLY A 20 -35.61 -10.11 4.66
C GLY A 20 -35.20 -9.53 3.31
N LEU A 21 -34.27 -8.56 3.29
CA LEU A 21 -33.81 -7.82 2.11
C LEU A 21 -32.48 -8.35 1.57
N MET A 22 -32.20 -9.64 1.76
CA MET A 22 -30.91 -10.23 1.34
C MET A 22 -30.71 -10.22 -0.18
N ASP A 23 -31.77 -10.07 -0.97
CA ASP A 23 -31.75 -9.82 -2.41
C ASP A 23 -31.06 -8.48 -2.77
N GLN A 24 -31.02 -7.53 -1.84
CA GLN A 24 -30.37 -6.23 -2.02
C GLN A 24 -28.88 -6.24 -1.66
N PHE A 25 -28.34 -7.35 -1.14
CA PHE A 25 -26.95 -7.42 -0.69
C PHE A 25 -25.97 -7.11 -1.83
N LYS A 26 -25.06 -6.17 -1.56
CA LYS A 26 -23.94 -5.80 -2.43
C LYS A 26 -22.62 -6.22 -1.77
N ALA A 27 -21.86 -7.07 -2.46
CA ALA A 27 -20.48 -7.38 -2.07
C ALA A 27 -19.61 -6.10 -2.12
N GLN A 28 -18.81 -5.87 -1.07
CA GLN A 28 -17.88 -4.74 -1.02
C GLN A 28 -16.69 -5.01 -1.95
N ARG A 29 -16.79 -4.54 -3.20
CA ARG A 29 -15.74 -4.67 -4.22
C ARG A 29 -14.83 -3.45 -4.36
N GLY A 30 -15.13 -2.37 -3.66
CA GLY A 30 -14.32 -1.15 -3.65
C GLY A 30 -13.34 -1.13 -2.50
N PHE A 31 -12.05 -1.04 -2.82
CA PHE A 31 -10.95 -0.96 -1.86
C PHE A 31 -9.74 -0.31 -2.51
N ILE A 32 -8.73 0.00 -1.70
CA ILE A 32 -7.46 0.56 -2.15
C ILE A 32 -6.36 -0.37 -1.67
N THR A 33 -5.40 -0.70 -2.53
CA THR A 33 -4.15 -1.36 -2.12
C THR A 33 -3.02 -0.36 -2.16
N TYR A 34 -2.01 -0.49 -1.30
CA TYR A 34 -0.83 0.38 -1.34
C TYR A 34 0.44 -0.38 -0.96
N ASP A 35 1.58 0.20 -1.34
CA ASP A 35 2.90 -0.33 -1.02
C ASP A 35 3.92 0.79 -0.84
N PHE A 36 4.82 0.62 0.13
CA PHE A 36 5.92 1.55 0.41
C PHE A 36 7.25 0.91 0.03
N GLU A 37 8.09 1.68 -0.66
CA GLU A 37 9.53 1.40 -0.67
C GLU A 37 10.24 2.34 0.29
N THR A 38 11.29 1.83 0.93
CA THR A 38 12.04 2.55 1.96
C THR A 38 13.54 2.55 1.70
N LEU A 39 14.19 3.65 2.06
CA LEU A 39 15.64 3.75 2.18
C LEU A 39 16.08 3.20 3.53
N SER A 40 17.22 2.50 3.56
CA SER A 40 17.78 1.94 4.79
C SER A 40 19.11 2.58 5.16
N ASP A 41 19.09 3.38 6.22
CA ASP A 41 20.29 3.93 6.84
C ASP A 41 20.80 3.02 7.95
N GLN A 42 22.04 2.56 7.83
CA GLN A 42 22.66 1.72 8.86
C GLN A 42 23.10 2.59 10.05
N VAL A 43 22.54 2.34 11.24
CA VAL A 43 22.80 3.13 12.45
C VAL A 43 23.78 2.44 13.39
N MET A 44 23.73 1.11 13.52
CA MET A 44 24.71 0.34 14.32
C MET A 44 25.19 -0.94 13.61
N LYS A 45 26.51 -1.15 13.64
CA LYS A 45 27.19 -2.42 13.34
C LYS A 45 28.03 -2.80 14.56
N ASN A 46 27.56 -3.72 15.41
CA ASN A 46 28.47 -4.30 16.42
C ASN A 46 29.34 -5.36 15.75
N ILE A 47 30.63 -5.04 15.61
CA ILE A 47 31.70 -5.98 15.29
C ILE A 47 32.21 -6.55 16.62
N LYS A 48 31.55 -7.62 17.10
CA LYS A 48 32.09 -8.78 17.82
C LYS A 48 30.93 -9.67 18.32
N ASP A 49 30.94 -10.90 17.82
CA ASP A 49 30.20 -12.12 18.18
C ASP A 49 28.66 -12.15 18.19
N GLN A 50 27.93 -11.02 18.13
CA GLN A 50 26.49 -11.01 17.81
C GLN A 50 26.12 -9.79 16.93
N ILE A 51 25.63 -10.05 15.71
CA ILE A 51 25.23 -9.00 14.75
C ILE A 51 23.84 -8.48 15.14
N THR A 52 23.77 -7.27 15.71
CA THR A 52 22.53 -6.49 15.77
C THR A 52 22.63 -5.40 14.70
N LEU A 53 22.11 -5.64 13.50
CA LEU A 53 21.96 -4.60 12.48
C LEU A 53 20.72 -3.76 12.84
N LEU A 54 20.95 -2.52 13.25
CA LEU A 54 19.87 -1.54 13.43
C LEU A 54 19.87 -0.61 12.22
N SER A 55 18.80 -0.67 11.42
CA SER A 55 18.54 0.22 10.30
C SER A 55 17.45 1.23 10.65
N GLN A 56 17.70 2.50 10.37
CA GLN A 56 16.67 3.53 10.35
C GLN A 56 16.10 3.61 8.93
N LEU A 57 14.78 3.50 8.84
CA LEU A 57 14.08 3.46 7.56
C LEU A 57 13.42 4.80 7.28
N SER A 58 13.54 5.27 6.04
CA SER A 58 12.87 6.48 5.57
C SER A 58 12.13 6.19 4.27
N LYS A 59 11.05 6.94 3.99
CA LYS A 59 10.17 6.67 2.85
C LYS A 59 10.87 7.04 1.54
N LEU A 60 10.97 6.10 0.60
CA LEU A 60 11.45 6.35 -0.76
C LEU A 60 10.28 6.65 -1.70
N SER A 61 9.26 5.80 -1.66
CA SER A 61 8.07 5.92 -2.50
C SER A 61 6.85 5.29 -1.87
N ILE A 62 5.68 5.71 -2.34
CA ILE A 62 4.41 5.06 -2.08
C ILE A 62 3.64 4.93 -3.37
N ALA A 63 3.04 3.76 -3.60
CA ALA A 63 2.11 3.54 -4.69
C ALA A 63 0.79 3.08 -4.10
N SER A 64 -0.31 3.38 -4.79
CA SER A 64 -1.60 2.80 -4.51
C SER A 64 -2.35 2.49 -5.81
N THR A 65 -3.13 1.41 -5.76
CA THR A 65 -4.11 1.09 -6.78
C THR A 65 -5.48 1.09 -6.11
N LYS A 66 -6.35 1.97 -6.58
CA LYS A 66 -7.74 2.07 -6.18
C LYS A 66 -8.59 1.23 -7.12
N VAL A 67 -9.45 0.41 -6.54
CA VAL A 67 -10.46 -0.36 -7.26
C VAL A 67 -11.81 0.26 -7.00
N HIS A 68 -12.51 0.67 -8.07
CA HIS A 68 -13.90 1.06 -7.95
C HIS A 68 -14.80 0.18 -8.84
N PRO A 69 -15.95 -0.28 -8.30
CA PRO A 69 -16.92 -1.02 -9.08
C PRO A 69 -17.67 -0.04 -10.00
N ASN A 70 -17.58 -0.24 -11.32
CA ASN A 70 -18.41 0.48 -12.28
C ASN A 70 -19.82 -0.14 -12.34
N ARG A 71 -20.80 0.64 -12.84
CA ARG A 71 -22.21 0.25 -12.98
C ARG A 71 -22.38 -1.03 -13.82
N ASP A 72 -21.49 -1.26 -14.77
CA ASP A 72 -21.50 -2.42 -15.68
C ASP A 72 -20.72 -3.63 -15.16
N LYS A 73 -20.35 -3.64 -13.86
CA LYS A 73 -19.49 -4.64 -13.20
C LYS A 73 -18.05 -4.70 -13.71
N THR A 74 -17.66 -3.89 -14.69
CA THR A 74 -16.25 -3.67 -15.02
C THR A 74 -15.57 -2.93 -13.87
N GLN A 75 -14.36 -3.31 -13.51
CA GLN A 75 -13.60 -2.60 -12.48
C GLN A 75 -12.68 -1.60 -13.17
N GLU A 76 -12.65 -0.39 -12.65
CA GLU A 76 -11.69 0.61 -13.09
C GLU A 76 -10.63 0.79 -12.01
N LEU A 77 -9.37 0.77 -12.48
CA LEU A 77 -8.18 0.85 -11.65
C LEU A 77 -7.56 2.23 -11.81
N VAL A 78 -7.52 2.99 -10.72
CA VAL A 78 -6.81 4.26 -10.66
C VAL A 78 -5.52 4.04 -9.88
N LYS A 79 -4.39 4.38 -10.50
CA LYS A 79 -3.05 4.15 -9.94
C LYS A 79 -2.40 5.48 -9.60
N ILE A 80 -1.85 5.58 -8.40
CA ILE A 80 -1.11 6.75 -7.92
C ILE A 80 0.26 6.25 -7.46
N CYS A 81 1.32 6.96 -7.81
CA CYS A 81 2.66 6.67 -7.32
C CYS A 81 3.40 7.98 -7.06
N TYR A 82 3.94 8.11 -5.85
CA TYR A 82 4.79 9.20 -5.44
C TYR A 82 6.13 8.67 -4.95
N THR A 83 7.18 9.46 -5.15
CA THR A 83 8.57 9.21 -4.78
C THR A 83 9.16 10.48 -4.17
N LEU A 84 10.33 10.36 -3.53
CA LEU A 84 11.10 11.52 -3.06
C LEU A 84 11.44 12.53 -4.17
N PHE A 85 11.51 12.10 -5.44
CA PHE A 85 11.72 13.03 -6.56
C PHE A 85 10.52 13.93 -6.82
N ASP A 86 9.30 13.46 -6.54
CA ASP A 86 8.08 14.22 -6.80
C ASP A 86 7.95 15.40 -5.81
N GLU A 87 8.54 15.31 -4.60
CA GLU A 87 8.67 16.46 -3.68
C GLU A 87 9.58 17.57 -4.22
N LEU A 88 10.46 17.24 -5.17
CA LEU A 88 11.37 18.18 -5.83
C LEU A 88 10.77 18.79 -7.10
N ALA A 89 9.58 18.34 -7.52
CA ALA A 89 8.93 18.81 -8.73
C ALA A 89 8.43 20.26 -8.57
N ASN A 90 8.48 21.03 -9.66
CA ASN A 90 8.12 22.46 -9.65
C ASN A 90 6.64 22.70 -9.26
N ASP A 91 5.78 21.74 -9.58
CA ASP A 91 4.33 21.79 -9.34
C ASP A 91 3.93 21.21 -7.96
N TYR A 92 4.87 20.64 -7.20
CA TYR A 92 4.57 19.97 -5.94
C TYR A 92 3.90 20.91 -4.92
N GLN A 93 4.39 22.16 -4.82
CA GLN A 93 3.79 23.17 -3.94
C GLN A 93 2.37 23.56 -4.35
N GLU A 94 2.06 23.55 -5.65
CA GLU A 94 0.71 23.77 -6.16
C GLU A 94 -0.20 22.59 -5.80
N GLN A 95 0.28 21.35 -5.94
CA GLN A 95 -0.44 20.16 -5.50
C GLN A 95 -0.79 20.23 -4.00
N LEU A 96 0.19 20.57 -3.13
CA LEU A 96 -0.06 20.74 -1.71
C LEU A 96 -1.14 21.80 -1.43
N LYS A 97 -1.06 22.95 -2.12
CA LYS A 97 -2.03 24.03 -1.98
C LYS A 97 -3.44 23.61 -2.40
N ASN A 98 -3.59 22.84 -3.48
CA ASN A 98 -4.88 22.35 -3.97
C ASN A 98 -5.59 21.48 -2.93
N TYR A 99 -4.82 20.72 -2.14
CA TYR A 99 -5.32 19.90 -1.05
C TYR A 99 -5.36 20.63 0.30
N GLY A 100 -4.94 21.89 0.36
CA GLY A 100 -4.86 22.70 1.58
C GLY A 100 -3.85 22.16 2.59
N LEU A 101 -2.76 21.55 2.10
CA LEU A 101 -1.68 20.99 2.92
C LEU A 101 -0.60 22.06 3.20
N PRO A 102 0.06 22.04 4.38
CA PRO A 102 1.24 22.86 4.66
C PRO A 102 2.36 22.67 3.62
N SER A 103 3.13 23.71 3.33
CA SER A 103 4.20 23.67 2.30
C SER A 103 5.35 22.69 2.61
N ASN A 104 5.52 22.30 3.88
CA ASN A 104 6.49 21.31 4.34
C ASN A 104 5.92 19.87 4.38
N SER A 105 4.72 19.64 3.83
CA SER A 105 4.10 18.33 3.80
C SER A 105 4.83 17.39 2.85
N SER A 106 5.14 16.18 3.32
CA SER A 106 5.70 15.12 2.49
C SER A 106 4.69 14.52 1.51
N PHE A 107 5.16 13.77 0.53
CA PHE A 107 4.31 13.14 -0.48
C PHE A 107 3.29 12.18 0.13
N VAL A 108 3.55 11.66 1.33
CA VAL A 108 2.63 10.81 2.10
C VAL A 108 1.38 11.58 2.51
N HIS A 109 1.50 12.86 2.86
CA HIS A 109 0.34 13.71 3.19
C HIS A 109 -0.54 13.93 1.97
N LEU A 110 0.10 14.19 0.82
CA LEU A 110 -0.59 14.38 -0.46
C LEU A 110 -1.30 13.09 -0.90
N TRP A 111 -0.60 11.96 -0.84
CA TRP A 111 -1.17 10.64 -1.09
C TRP A 111 -2.37 10.35 -0.19
N LEU A 112 -2.27 10.66 1.10
CA LEU A 112 -3.36 10.40 2.04
C LEU A 112 -4.58 11.26 1.73
N ALA A 113 -4.40 12.54 1.39
CA ALA A 113 -5.48 13.42 0.99
C ALA A 113 -6.21 12.91 -0.27
N GLN A 114 -5.46 12.46 -1.28
CA GLN A 114 -6.02 11.83 -2.49
C GLN A 114 -6.68 10.48 -2.22
N THR A 115 -6.17 9.73 -1.25
CA THR A 115 -6.75 8.45 -0.81
C THR A 115 -8.14 8.68 -0.18
N PHE A 116 -8.33 9.77 0.56
CA PHE A 116 -9.65 10.16 1.07
C PHE A 116 -10.65 10.52 -0.05
N GLU A 117 -10.23 11.27 -1.07
CA GLU A 117 -11.08 11.52 -2.25
C GLU A 117 -11.45 10.23 -2.98
N SER A 118 -10.49 9.31 -3.12
CA SER A 118 -10.70 8.00 -3.70
C SER A 118 -11.69 7.17 -2.89
N ALA A 119 -11.61 7.23 -1.56
CA ALA A 119 -12.53 6.56 -0.66
C ALA A 119 -13.94 7.12 -0.72
N GLU A 120 -14.12 8.44 -0.90
CA GLU A 120 -15.43 9.05 -1.15
C GLU A 120 -16.05 8.52 -2.43
N GLN A 121 -15.29 8.46 -3.52
CA GLN A 121 -15.79 7.91 -4.77
C GLN A 121 -16.17 6.42 -4.63
N ILE A 122 -15.35 5.62 -3.94
CA ILE A 122 -15.65 4.22 -3.64
C ILE A 122 -16.95 4.10 -2.82
N TYR A 123 -17.09 4.90 -1.77
CA TYR A 123 -18.29 4.90 -0.92
C TYR A 123 -19.54 5.26 -1.72
N GLN A 124 -19.49 6.30 -2.57
CA GLN A 124 -20.63 6.70 -3.39
C GLN A 124 -21.06 5.61 -4.38
N CYS A 125 -20.12 4.80 -4.90
CA CYS A 125 -20.45 3.66 -5.76
C CYS A 125 -21.07 2.48 -4.98
N MET A 126 -20.66 2.27 -3.73
CA MET A 126 -21.06 1.09 -2.95
C MET A 126 -22.26 1.32 -2.03
N LYS A 127 -22.61 2.57 -1.72
CA LYS A 127 -23.67 2.87 -0.76
C LYS A 127 -25.00 2.23 -1.15
N TYR A 128 -25.79 1.96 -0.12
CA TYR A 128 -27.18 1.57 -0.25
C TYR A 128 -28.06 2.82 -0.30
N ASP A 129 -29.35 2.63 -0.52
CA ASP A 129 -30.34 3.68 -0.35
C ASP A 129 -30.33 4.19 1.11
N GLU A 130 -30.77 5.43 1.33
CA GLU A 130 -30.53 6.21 2.57
C GLU A 130 -30.97 5.50 3.87
N ASN A 131 -31.89 4.54 3.77
CA ASN A 131 -32.46 3.83 4.92
C ASN A 131 -31.66 2.60 5.37
N ILE A 132 -30.71 2.12 4.55
CA ILE A 132 -29.90 0.95 4.88
C ILE A 132 -28.58 1.44 5.50
N PRO A 133 -28.25 1.04 6.74
CA PRO A 133 -27.01 1.46 7.37
C PRO A 133 -25.82 0.93 6.58
N PHE A 134 -24.92 1.82 6.18
CA PHE A 134 -23.68 1.49 5.47
C PHE A 134 -22.52 2.30 6.03
N ASP A 135 -21.49 1.60 6.51
CA ASP A 135 -20.36 2.26 7.17
C ASP A 135 -19.58 3.13 6.15
N LYS A 136 -19.26 4.35 6.55
CA LYS A 136 -18.44 5.29 5.78
C LYS A 136 -16.97 4.94 5.97
N CYS A 137 -16.60 3.69 5.70
CA CYS A 137 -15.27 3.16 5.94
C CYS A 137 -14.77 2.38 4.73
N VAL A 138 -13.63 2.79 4.17
CA VAL A 138 -12.99 2.11 3.03
C VAL A 138 -11.71 1.43 3.50
N LYS A 139 -11.52 0.19 3.06
CA LYS A 139 -10.31 -0.59 3.38
C LYS A 139 -9.15 -0.15 2.49
N VAL A 140 -8.02 0.09 3.13
CA VAL A 140 -6.74 0.44 2.50
C VAL A 140 -5.74 -0.66 2.90
N LEU A 141 -5.36 -1.48 1.93
CA LEU A 141 -4.69 -2.76 2.13
C LEU A 141 -3.22 -2.67 1.70
N GLY A 142 -2.31 -2.74 2.67
CA GLY A 142 -0.87 -2.85 2.41
C GLY A 142 -0.38 -4.23 2.82
N TRP A 143 0.58 -4.80 2.08
CA TRP A 143 1.21 -6.04 2.48
C TRP A 143 2.17 -5.79 3.64
N ASN A 144 2.05 -6.52 4.75
CA ASN A 144 2.85 -6.30 5.98
C ASN A 144 2.56 -4.96 6.71
N SER A 145 1.46 -4.30 6.37
CA SER A 145 1.12 -2.97 6.90
C SER A 145 0.80 -2.95 8.39
N SER A 146 0.36 -4.07 8.97
CA SER A 146 -0.01 -4.19 10.40
C SER A 146 1.13 -3.85 11.36
N ARG A 147 2.39 -3.94 10.90
CA ARG A 147 3.58 -3.71 11.74
C ARG A 147 4.48 -2.61 11.20
N PHE A 148 4.65 -2.55 9.88
CA PHE A 148 5.67 -1.72 9.26
C PHE A 148 5.11 -0.39 8.76
N ASP A 149 4.18 -0.42 7.81
CA ASP A 149 3.68 0.78 7.15
C ASP A 149 2.95 1.73 8.09
N ILE A 150 2.27 1.21 9.12
CA ILE A 150 1.61 2.02 10.14
C ILE A 150 2.61 2.97 10.82
N THR A 151 3.85 2.53 11.05
CA THR A 151 4.89 3.40 11.63
C THR A 151 5.29 4.52 10.67
N LEU A 152 5.39 4.23 9.37
CA LEU A 152 5.70 5.22 8.34
C LEU A 152 4.58 6.25 8.17
N LEU A 153 3.33 5.84 8.38
CA LEU A 153 2.17 6.71 8.38
C LEU A 153 2.05 7.56 9.65
N TRP A 154 2.70 7.15 10.75
CA TRP A 154 2.65 7.88 12.02
C TRP A 154 3.36 9.24 11.93
N ASP A 155 4.46 9.35 11.18
CA ASP A 155 5.10 10.67 10.99
C ASP A 155 4.27 11.62 10.12
N ALA A 156 3.30 11.10 9.35
CA ALA A 156 2.34 11.92 8.60
C ALA A 156 1.18 12.42 9.48
N GLN A 157 1.23 12.14 10.79
CA GLN A 157 0.26 12.60 11.77
C GLN A 157 0.55 14.07 12.14
N TYR A 158 0.25 14.99 11.21
CA TYR A 158 0.27 16.42 11.49
C TYR A 158 -1.10 16.94 11.96
N TYR A 159 -1.06 17.91 12.88
CA TYR A 159 -2.16 18.37 13.73
C TYR A 159 -3.34 19.06 13.03
N GLU A 160 -3.32 19.29 11.72
CA GLU A 160 -4.34 20.11 11.04
C GLU A 160 -5.36 19.31 10.22
N ILE A 161 -5.13 18.02 9.99
CA ILE A 161 -5.84 17.27 8.96
C ILE A 161 -6.47 15.97 9.46
N LEU A 162 -5.76 15.21 10.29
CA LEU A 162 -6.21 13.91 10.77
C LEU A 162 -6.70 14.03 12.22
N THR A 163 -7.86 13.44 12.52
CA THR A 163 -8.48 13.60 13.84
C THR A 163 -8.17 12.46 14.79
N MET A 164 -8.02 11.24 14.25
CA MET A 164 -7.90 10.05 15.08
C MET A 164 -7.22 8.92 14.31
N VAL A 165 -6.16 8.36 14.88
CA VAL A 165 -5.60 7.06 14.53
C VAL A 165 -5.98 6.13 15.68
N VAL A 166 -7.02 5.32 15.50
CA VAL A 166 -7.40 4.31 16.50
C VAL A 166 -6.71 3.01 16.13
N PRO A 167 -5.70 2.55 16.89
CA PRO A 167 -5.19 1.20 16.70
C PRO A 167 -6.28 0.22 17.13
N VAL A 168 -6.57 -0.75 16.27
CA VAL A 168 -7.44 -1.88 16.59
C VAL A 168 -6.55 -3.08 16.87
N GLY A 169 -6.51 -3.53 18.12
CA GLY A 169 -5.58 -4.55 18.61
C GLY A 169 -4.88 -4.08 19.89
N ASP A 170 -3.79 -4.76 20.26
CA ASP A 170 -2.90 -4.28 21.31
C ASP A 170 -1.74 -3.47 20.70
N LEU A 171 -1.05 -2.66 21.50
CA LEU A 171 0.06 -1.79 21.04
C LEU A 171 1.21 -2.56 20.39
N ASN A 172 1.41 -3.84 20.74
CA ASN A 172 2.46 -4.70 20.20
C ASN A 172 1.99 -5.50 18.96
N ASN A 173 0.68 -5.59 18.75
CA ASN A 173 -0.01 -6.37 17.71
C ASN A 173 -1.17 -5.54 17.12
N THR A 174 -0.87 -4.33 16.63
CA THR A 174 -1.87 -3.50 15.96
C THR A 174 -2.34 -4.22 14.70
N LYS A 175 -3.64 -4.54 14.60
CA LYS A 175 -4.20 -5.28 13.46
C LYS A 175 -4.60 -4.34 12.32
N SER A 176 -5.09 -3.16 12.67
CA SER A 176 -5.42 -2.10 11.72
C SER A 176 -5.38 -0.73 12.41
N ILE A 177 -5.23 0.33 11.64
CA ILE A 177 -5.51 1.69 12.12
C ILE A 177 -6.71 2.27 11.38
N ILE A 178 -7.53 3.01 12.10
CA ILE A 178 -8.61 3.80 11.50
C ILE A 178 -8.15 5.24 11.46
N VAL A 179 -8.10 5.81 10.26
CA VAL A 179 -7.71 7.19 10.00
C VAL A 179 -8.94 8.00 9.57
N THR A 180 -9.09 9.20 10.12
CA THR A 180 -10.20 10.11 9.83
C THR A 180 -9.69 11.48 9.40
N TYR A 181 -10.28 12.05 8.37
CA TYR A 181 -9.96 13.39 7.88
C TYR A 181 -10.92 14.40 8.49
N LYS A 182 -10.42 15.48 9.10
CA LYS A 182 -11.26 16.46 9.83
C LYS A 182 -12.41 17.04 9.00
N LYS A 183 -12.24 17.17 7.68
CA LYS A 183 -13.26 17.74 6.77
C LYS A 183 -14.20 16.71 6.13
N GLN A 184 -13.95 15.40 6.32
CA GLN A 184 -14.74 14.34 5.69
C GLN A 184 -15.24 13.34 6.73
N LEU A 185 -16.48 12.87 6.56
CA LEU A 185 -17.07 11.85 7.44
C LEU A 185 -16.57 10.43 7.12
N ILE A 186 -15.74 10.28 6.08
CA ILE A 186 -15.18 8.99 5.67
C ILE A 186 -13.99 8.61 6.54
N LYS A 187 -13.91 7.31 6.81
CA LYS A 187 -12.83 6.62 7.51
C LYS A 187 -12.04 5.80 6.50
N LEU A 188 -10.72 5.78 6.67
CA LEU A 188 -9.85 4.80 6.04
C LEU A 188 -9.47 3.78 7.09
N GLN A 189 -9.76 2.49 6.84
CA GLN A 189 -9.25 1.41 7.64
C GLN A 189 -8.02 0.82 6.97
N ILE A 190 -6.84 1.14 7.49
CA ILE A 190 -5.57 0.65 7.00
C ILE A 190 -5.28 -0.69 7.68
N VAL A 191 -5.15 -1.75 6.90
CA VAL A 191 -5.09 -3.13 7.41
C VAL A 191 -4.14 -3.99 6.58
N GLY A 192 -3.42 -4.88 7.28
CA GLY A 192 -2.56 -5.91 6.67
C GLY A 192 -3.33 -6.80 5.72
N ALA A 193 -2.94 -6.83 4.45
CA ALA A 193 -3.49 -7.78 3.48
C ALA A 193 -3.16 -9.24 3.87
N GLU A 194 -2.04 -9.47 4.58
CA GLU A 194 -1.65 -10.77 5.13
C GLU A 194 -2.71 -11.35 6.08
N ASN A 195 -3.57 -10.53 6.68
CA ASN A 195 -4.67 -11.01 7.53
C ASN A 195 -5.74 -11.79 6.73
N LEU A 196 -5.80 -11.62 5.41
CA LEU A 196 -6.76 -12.29 4.53
C LEU A 196 -6.19 -13.58 3.93
N PHE A 197 -4.89 -13.60 3.65
CA PHE A 197 -4.22 -14.72 2.98
C PHE A 197 -3.46 -15.65 3.95
N GLY A 198 -3.28 -15.24 5.21
CA GLY A 198 -2.42 -15.92 6.17
C GLY A 198 -0.96 -15.45 6.08
N LEU A 199 -0.10 -16.05 6.90
CA LEU A 199 1.32 -15.69 6.97
C LEU A 199 2.07 -16.17 5.72
N MET A 200 2.06 -15.36 4.65
CA MET A 200 2.80 -15.60 3.42
C MET A 200 3.38 -14.30 2.83
N THR A 201 4.34 -14.45 1.91
CA THR A 201 4.89 -13.31 1.17
C THR A 201 3.95 -12.89 0.05
N LEU A 202 4.01 -11.64 -0.40
CA LEU A 202 3.26 -11.20 -1.57
C LEU A 202 3.57 -12.10 -2.77
N LYS A 203 4.85 -12.44 -3.00
CA LYS A 203 5.28 -13.36 -4.06
C LYS A 203 4.57 -14.72 -4.02
N ALA A 204 4.43 -15.32 -2.84
CA ALA A 204 3.69 -16.56 -2.67
C ALA A 204 2.19 -16.37 -2.95
N CYS A 205 1.61 -15.27 -2.45
CA CYS A 205 0.21 -14.92 -2.74
C CYS A 205 -0.05 -14.73 -4.24
N VAL A 206 0.84 -14.06 -4.98
CA VAL A 206 0.73 -13.93 -6.44
C VAL A 206 0.69 -15.31 -7.08
N LYS A 207 1.59 -16.21 -6.69
CA LYS A 207 1.65 -17.55 -7.26
C LYS A 207 0.40 -18.39 -6.98
N ASP A 208 -0.17 -18.24 -5.79
CA ASP A 208 -1.27 -19.08 -5.33
C ASP A 208 -2.65 -18.53 -5.74
N TYR A 209 -2.79 -17.19 -5.87
CA TYR A 209 -4.07 -16.51 -6.07
C TYR A 209 -4.17 -15.67 -7.34
N CYS A 210 -3.07 -15.36 -8.03
CA CYS A 210 -3.14 -14.74 -9.36
C CYS A 210 -3.02 -15.79 -10.48
N ASP A 211 -3.66 -15.52 -11.62
CA ASP A 211 -3.45 -16.29 -12.84
C ASP A 211 -2.00 -16.14 -13.34
N LYS A 212 -1.64 -16.89 -14.40
CA LYS A 212 -0.32 -16.85 -15.06
C LYS A 212 0.18 -15.46 -15.50
N SER A 213 -0.65 -14.41 -15.39
CA SER A 213 -0.32 -13.02 -15.69
C SER A 213 0.24 -12.25 -14.49
N GLY A 214 0.19 -12.79 -13.27
CA GLY A 214 0.76 -12.19 -12.07
C GLY A 214 2.25 -12.49 -11.96
N HIS A 215 3.08 -11.45 -11.87
CA HIS A 215 4.51 -11.57 -11.60
C HIS A 215 4.91 -10.51 -10.58
N LYS A 216 5.67 -10.90 -9.56
CA LYS A 216 6.31 -9.97 -8.64
C LYS A 216 7.72 -9.68 -9.13
N ASP A 217 7.98 -8.42 -9.42
CA ASP A 217 9.28 -7.95 -9.89
C ASP A 217 10.31 -7.94 -8.75
N VAL A 218 11.54 -7.53 -9.04
CA VAL A 218 12.62 -7.45 -8.05
C VAL A 218 13.20 -6.04 -7.97
N PHE A 219 13.56 -5.59 -6.76
CA PHE A 219 14.16 -4.27 -6.55
C PHE A 219 15.26 -4.34 -5.48
N SER A 220 16.36 -3.61 -5.70
CA SER A 220 17.50 -3.59 -4.76
C SER A 220 17.36 -2.43 -3.77
N ASN A 221 16.87 -2.74 -2.57
CA ASN A 221 16.69 -1.77 -1.49
C ASN A 221 17.96 -1.52 -0.67
N GLU A 222 18.80 -2.54 -0.47
CA GLU A 222 19.89 -2.46 0.53
C GLU A 222 21.05 -1.54 0.12
N ILE A 223 21.21 -1.23 -1.16
CA ILE A 223 22.27 -0.34 -1.65
C ILE A 223 21.86 1.15 -1.62
N ILE A 224 20.57 1.43 -1.43
CA ILE A 224 19.99 2.77 -1.47
C ILE A 224 19.72 3.27 -0.05
N ASN A 225 20.26 4.43 0.28
CA ASN A 225 20.16 5.05 1.61
C ASN A 225 19.92 6.57 1.48
N SER A 226 19.70 7.25 2.61
CA SER A 226 19.35 8.67 2.63
C SER A 226 20.41 9.59 2.01
N LYS A 227 21.66 9.12 1.89
CA LYS A 227 22.77 9.91 1.36
C LYS A 227 22.99 9.74 -0.14
N ASN A 228 22.65 8.57 -0.69
CA ASN A 228 23.00 8.22 -2.08
C ASN A 228 21.79 8.04 -3.01
N TRP A 229 20.55 8.03 -2.50
CA TRP A 229 19.36 7.68 -3.29
C TRP A 229 19.25 8.43 -4.61
N LYS A 230 19.54 9.74 -4.61
CA LYS A 230 19.44 10.58 -5.80
C LYS A 230 20.45 10.17 -6.87
N GLU A 231 21.71 9.94 -6.49
CA GLU A 231 22.75 9.53 -7.43
C GLU A 231 22.47 8.13 -7.97
N VAL A 232 22.13 7.19 -7.07
CA VAL A 232 21.87 5.80 -7.45
C VAL A 232 20.67 5.70 -8.39
N LEU A 233 19.56 6.37 -8.10
CA LEU A 233 18.32 6.25 -8.88
C LEU A 233 18.37 6.99 -10.22
N MET A 234 19.26 7.97 -10.40
CA MET A 234 19.42 8.70 -11.66
C MET A 234 20.33 7.99 -12.68
N LYS A 235 20.97 6.88 -12.29
CA LYS A 235 21.81 6.07 -13.19
C LYS A 235 20.98 5.47 -14.32
N THR A 236 21.58 5.39 -15.51
CA THR A 236 20.96 4.83 -16.72
C THR A 236 21.29 3.36 -16.89
N GLU A 237 22.37 2.87 -16.28
CA GLU A 237 22.70 1.46 -16.22
C GLU A 237 21.77 0.69 -15.25
N PRO A 238 21.46 -0.59 -15.50
CA PRO A 238 20.72 -1.43 -14.55
C PRO A 238 21.52 -1.67 -13.28
N PHE A 239 20.87 -2.19 -12.23
CA PHE A 239 21.55 -2.74 -11.07
C PHE A 239 22.36 -3.99 -11.45
N GLU A 240 23.54 -4.14 -10.85
CA GLU A 240 24.35 -5.35 -11.00
C GLU A 240 23.75 -6.49 -10.19
N TYR A 241 24.11 -7.74 -10.49
CA TYR A 241 23.58 -8.89 -9.75
C TYR A 241 23.95 -8.85 -8.26
N GLU A 242 25.15 -8.35 -7.97
CA GLU A 242 25.70 -8.18 -6.63
C GLU A 242 24.94 -7.10 -5.83
N ASP A 243 24.30 -6.14 -6.50
CA ASP A 243 23.49 -5.13 -5.83
C ASP A 243 22.28 -5.76 -5.13
N PHE A 244 21.85 -6.97 -5.50
CA PHE A 244 20.74 -7.69 -4.85
C PHE A 244 21.18 -8.54 -3.65
N GLN A 245 22.44 -8.43 -3.21
CA GLN A 245 22.90 -9.12 -2.00
C GLN A 245 22.16 -8.63 -0.77
N SER A 246 21.65 -9.58 0.01
CA SER A 246 21.04 -9.28 1.30
C SER A 246 22.01 -9.55 2.44
N GLN A 247 22.28 -8.52 3.22
CA GLN A 247 23.11 -8.61 4.42
C GLN A 247 22.47 -9.51 5.48
N LEU A 248 21.14 -9.59 5.52
CA LEU A 248 20.41 -10.46 6.45
C LEU A 248 20.46 -11.93 6.04
N LYS A 249 20.42 -12.22 4.74
CA LYS A 249 20.43 -13.60 4.22
C LYS A 249 21.84 -14.12 3.93
N GLY A 250 22.85 -13.25 3.92
CA GLY A 250 24.24 -13.62 3.60
C GLY A 250 24.47 -14.02 2.15
N GLY A 251 23.58 -13.63 1.23
CA GLY A 251 23.62 -13.99 -0.20
C GLY A 251 22.61 -13.19 -1.03
N CYS A 252 22.62 -13.38 -2.36
CA CYS A 252 21.65 -12.72 -3.25
C CYS A 252 20.21 -13.06 -2.87
N SER A 253 19.38 -12.02 -2.76
CA SER A 253 17.97 -12.14 -2.43
C SER A 253 17.13 -12.70 -3.59
N ILE A 254 17.71 -12.74 -4.79
CA ILE A 254 17.08 -13.18 -6.04
C ILE A 254 17.91 -14.27 -6.71
N THR A 255 17.26 -15.04 -7.58
CA THR A 255 17.87 -16.03 -8.46
C THR A 255 18.45 -15.39 -9.72
N LYS A 256 19.29 -16.13 -10.46
CA LYS A 256 19.81 -15.67 -11.77
C LYS A 256 18.72 -15.46 -12.80
N ASP A 257 17.67 -16.29 -12.78
CA ASP A 257 16.56 -16.17 -13.73
C ASP A 257 15.74 -14.90 -13.47
N GLU A 258 15.50 -14.57 -12.20
CA GLU A 258 14.86 -13.31 -11.80
C GLU A 258 15.71 -12.09 -12.19
N TYR A 259 17.04 -12.18 -12.05
CA TYR A 259 17.93 -11.12 -12.48
C TYR A 259 17.92 -10.93 -14.01
N ASN A 260 17.93 -12.02 -14.77
CA ASN A 260 17.82 -11.93 -16.23
C ASN A 260 16.48 -11.30 -16.66
N GLN A 261 15.40 -11.65 -15.97
CA GLN A 261 14.09 -11.03 -16.20
C GLN A 261 14.10 -9.53 -15.88
N TYR A 262 14.71 -9.14 -14.75
CA TYR A 262 14.93 -7.75 -14.39
C TYR A 262 15.68 -6.98 -15.50
N LEU A 263 16.76 -7.53 -16.05
CA LEU A 263 17.50 -6.88 -17.13
C LEU A 263 16.64 -6.67 -18.38
N VAL A 264 15.83 -7.66 -18.75
CA VAL A 264 14.89 -7.55 -19.88
C VAL A 264 13.86 -6.46 -19.63
N ASP A 265 13.26 -6.42 -18.44
CA ASP A 265 12.26 -5.41 -18.11
C ASP A 265 12.87 -4.01 -17.99
N PHE A 266 14.10 -3.90 -17.48
CA PHE A 266 14.81 -2.63 -17.33
C PHE A 266 15.01 -1.90 -18.66
N THR A 267 15.10 -2.61 -19.79
CA THR A 267 15.23 -2.01 -21.13
C THR A 267 14.08 -1.06 -21.52
N ARG A 268 12.95 -1.13 -20.81
CA ARG A 268 11.78 -0.26 -21.02
C ARG A 268 11.88 1.09 -20.30
N PHE A 269 12.92 1.29 -19.50
CA PHE A 269 13.07 2.43 -18.62
C PHE A 269 14.35 3.21 -18.94
N ASN A 270 14.33 4.52 -18.72
CA ASN A 270 15.48 5.38 -19.05
C ASN A 270 16.53 5.39 -17.95
N ASN A 271 16.10 5.16 -16.71
CA ASN A 271 16.94 5.22 -15.52
C ASN A 271 16.39 4.32 -14.41
N ARG A 272 17.18 4.18 -13.35
CA ARG A 272 16.84 3.39 -12.16
C ARG A 272 15.70 3.98 -11.31
N LEU A 273 15.17 5.18 -11.60
CA LEU A 273 14.01 5.77 -10.90
C LEU A 273 12.68 5.35 -11.56
N ASP A 274 12.64 5.29 -12.89
CA ASP A 274 11.42 4.92 -13.62
C ASP A 274 11.00 3.47 -13.30
N TYR A 275 12.01 2.59 -13.07
CA TYR A 275 11.79 1.20 -12.69
C TYR A 275 11.06 1.01 -11.33
N PRO A 276 11.51 1.58 -10.19
CA PRO A 276 10.81 1.48 -8.91
C PRO A 276 9.39 2.06 -8.94
N LYS A 277 9.13 3.12 -9.73
CA LYS A 277 7.75 3.61 -9.93
C LYS A 277 6.86 2.51 -10.54
N ASN A 278 7.37 1.80 -11.56
CA ASN A 278 6.65 0.66 -12.16
C ASN A 278 6.54 -0.53 -11.20
N TYR A 279 7.63 -0.92 -10.56
CA TYR A 279 7.71 -2.02 -9.58
C TYR A 279 6.67 -1.82 -8.47
N ASN A 280 6.66 -0.66 -7.81
CA ASN A 280 5.78 -0.38 -6.66
C ASN A 280 4.30 -0.35 -7.11
N THR A 281 4.07 0.18 -8.32
CA THR A 281 2.74 0.20 -8.94
C THR A 281 2.28 -1.21 -9.36
N ASN A 282 3.21 -2.11 -9.72
CA ASN A 282 2.91 -3.51 -10.06
C ASN A 282 2.54 -4.32 -8.80
N ASP A 283 3.24 -4.10 -7.68
CA ASP A 283 2.93 -4.77 -6.40
C ASP A 283 1.50 -4.47 -5.94
N THR A 284 1.07 -3.20 -6.02
CA THR A 284 -0.32 -2.83 -5.70
C THR A 284 -1.35 -3.43 -6.65
N GLN A 285 -1.08 -3.46 -7.95
CA GLN A 285 -1.99 -4.09 -8.91
C GLN A 285 -2.10 -5.60 -8.71
N THR A 286 -0.98 -6.25 -8.38
CA THR A 286 -0.98 -7.70 -8.19
C THR A 286 -1.71 -8.05 -6.90
N MET A 287 -1.59 -7.23 -5.84
CA MET A 287 -2.45 -7.34 -4.66
C MET A 287 -3.93 -7.21 -5.03
N VAL A 288 -4.31 -6.23 -5.86
CA VAL A 288 -5.69 -6.09 -6.35
C VAL A 288 -6.17 -7.38 -7.01
N LYS A 289 -5.41 -7.93 -7.95
CA LYS A 289 -5.78 -9.16 -8.66
C LYS A 289 -6.03 -10.32 -7.69
N SER A 290 -5.10 -10.56 -6.75
CA SER A 290 -5.26 -11.62 -5.74
C SER A 290 -6.49 -11.40 -4.84
N LEU A 291 -6.77 -10.16 -4.45
CA LEU A 291 -7.92 -9.82 -3.61
C LEU A 291 -9.25 -10.03 -4.34
N LEU A 292 -9.32 -9.67 -5.62
CA LEU A 292 -10.52 -9.85 -6.43
C LEU A 292 -10.85 -11.34 -6.62
N ASN A 293 -9.83 -12.16 -6.89
CA ASN A 293 -9.97 -13.61 -7.01
C ASN A 293 -10.40 -14.28 -5.69
N LEU A 294 -10.23 -13.62 -4.54
CA LEU A 294 -10.71 -14.09 -3.24
C LEU A 294 -12.17 -13.69 -2.98
N ILE A 295 -12.63 -12.58 -3.57
CA ILE A 295 -13.98 -12.03 -3.39
C ILE A 295 -15.01 -12.73 -4.28
N ASP A 296 -14.60 -13.16 -5.48
CA ASP A 296 -15.45 -13.86 -6.46
C ASP A 296 -15.53 -15.37 -6.20
#